data_AF-A0A2T0QB43-F1
#
_entry.id   AF-A0A2T0QB43-F1
#
_cell.length_a   1.000
_cell.length_b   1.000
_cell.length_c   1.000
_cell.angle_alpha   90.00
_cell.angle_beta   90.00
_cell.angle_gamma   90.00
#
_symmetry.space_group_name_H-M   'P 1'
#
loop_
_entity.id
_entity.type
_entity.pdbx_description
1 polymer ?
#
loop_
_entity_poly.entity_id
_entity_poly.type
_entity_poly.pdbx_seq_one_letter_code
_entity_poly.pdbx_strand_id
1 'polypeptide(L)'
;MALYPTCPSDGYELLRFGRILADSPTLVSASDRTTWVAVPFDANGTQGYVDINRTSIVKLSDADFPFFTGWQKISSENAPLDADGLFSYRKLRQLVGDATATAFDASQSDSTFSLDEQLSSYVQGNDSVQTGLSGLVCHTKSEWDSANNDLRYRDLNKPDGYFGKCKDTDPDGYDRFLGFLNKIQFMDHVPSLAGGKEFWFFHPLAFIRHFRKCGWLSASELAQCIPRQIIDETKDASHHRTYPTGTIPWARALQRANLFVRHLNSTLRKYSISTSGLRVAYFLGNAIQETIYLSTTAEVGGAHATYAPWCGRGVIQLTFEANYTKYGRYKGWSGPATAYRDRLETDRDVACDSAGFYWVTCAKEVQSAHNINVESDIVPVVSNSRLENVCDNYDYHQKSCRSHPESIDFRVCPQFERAARAVNTGNPNSTGPMNGLVPRTNVFLSALAKTTDTIIDYEKAYTQKSH
;
A
#
# COMPACT_ATOMS: atom_id res chain seq x y z
N MET A 1 1.81 7.56 25.54
CA MET A 1 1.32 6.61 26.55
C MET A 1 0.36 7.22 27.58
N ALA A 2 0.14 8.54 27.63
CA ALA A 2 -0.76 9.14 28.63
C ALA A 2 -2.25 8.78 28.46
N LEU A 3 -2.75 8.60 27.22
CA LEU A 3 -4.17 8.30 26.95
C LEU A 3 -4.57 6.84 27.21
N TYR A 4 -3.64 5.89 27.04
CA TYR A 4 -3.90 4.45 27.19
C TYR A 4 -2.77 3.80 27.99
N PRO A 5 -2.64 4.09 29.29
CA PRO A 5 -1.52 3.62 30.10
C PRO A 5 -1.49 2.10 30.26
N THR A 6 -2.66 1.43 30.25
CA THR A 6 -2.78 -0.03 30.42
C THR A 6 -2.25 -0.81 29.23
N CYS A 7 -2.58 -0.37 28.01
CA CYS A 7 -2.05 -0.96 26.78
C CYS A 7 -1.93 0.12 25.69
N PRO A 8 -0.75 0.75 25.58
CA PRO A 8 -0.49 1.74 24.54
C PRO A 8 -0.66 1.22 23.11
N SER A 9 -0.40 -0.07 22.85
CA SER A 9 -0.56 -0.69 21.52
C SER A 9 -2.02 -0.73 21.08
N ASP A 10 -2.93 -1.15 21.95
CA ASP A 10 -4.38 -1.15 21.68
C ASP A 10 -4.88 0.28 21.52
N GLY A 11 -4.43 1.18 22.40
CA GLY A 11 -4.73 2.60 22.31
C GLY A 11 -4.29 3.21 20.98
N TYR A 12 -3.13 2.82 20.48
CA TYR A 12 -2.64 3.24 19.17
C TYR A 12 -3.53 2.75 18.04
N GLU A 13 -4.04 1.52 18.09
CA GLU A 13 -5.01 1.01 17.12
C GLU A 13 -6.37 1.71 17.19
N LEU A 14 -6.86 2.02 18.40
CA LEU A 14 -8.06 2.84 18.59
C LEU A 14 -7.94 4.21 17.93
N LEU A 15 -6.82 4.90 18.15
CA LEU A 15 -6.55 6.20 17.53
C LEU A 15 -6.41 6.11 16.00
N ARG A 16 -5.92 4.98 15.48
CA ARG A 16 -5.67 4.80 14.04
C ARG A 16 -6.89 4.31 13.26
N PHE A 17 -7.68 3.43 13.85
CA PHE A 17 -8.71 2.66 13.16
C PHE A 17 -10.09 2.80 13.80
N GLY A 18 -10.20 3.48 14.94
CA GLY A 18 -11.42 3.49 15.77
C GLY A 18 -11.76 2.12 16.37
N ARG A 19 -10.89 1.12 16.24
CA ARG A 19 -11.06 -0.24 16.76
C ARG A 19 -9.71 -0.90 16.98
N ILE A 20 -9.68 -1.87 17.90
CA ILE A 20 -8.53 -2.75 18.10
C ILE A 20 -8.63 -3.88 17.09
N LEU A 21 -7.56 -4.10 16.33
CA LEU A 21 -7.43 -5.16 15.32
C LEU A 21 -6.68 -6.38 15.87
N ALA A 22 -5.97 -6.24 16.99
CA ALA A 22 -5.34 -7.37 17.67
C ALA A 22 -6.36 -8.44 18.07
N ASP A 23 -6.04 -9.71 17.81
CA ASP A 23 -6.91 -10.86 18.11
C ASP A 23 -7.20 -11.02 19.61
N SER A 24 -6.27 -10.58 20.46
CA SER A 24 -6.37 -10.63 21.92
C SER A 24 -6.14 -9.24 22.52
N PRO A 25 -7.18 -8.37 22.52
CA PRO A 25 -7.07 -7.02 23.07
C PRO A 25 -6.89 -7.06 24.59
N THR A 26 -6.01 -6.21 25.11
CA THR A 26 -5.79 -5.99 26.54
C THR A 26 -6.82 -4.99 27.11
N LEU A 27 -7.16 -3.95 26.36
CA LEU A 27 -8.25 -3.05 26.74
C LEU A 27 -9.57 -3.77 26.47
N VAL A 28 -10.29 -4.16 27.52
CA VAL A 28 -11.53 -4.96 27.39
C VAL A 28 -12.80 -4.17 27.72
N SER A 29 -12.73 -3.20 28.62
CA SER A 29 -13.92 -2.42 29.02
C SER A 29 -14.26 -1.33 28.01
N ALA A 30 -15.54 -0.96 27.93
CA ALA A 30 -15.97 0.13 27.06
C ALA A 30 -15.35 1.48 27.45
N SER A 31 -15.18 1.74 28.75
CA SER A 31 -14.53 2.95 29.25
C SER A 31 -13.07 3.02 28.83
N ASP A 32 -12.33 1.91 28.86
CA ASP A 32 -10.91 1.88 28.47
C ASP A 32 -10.71 2.07 26.96
N ARG A 33 -11.74 1.73 26.17
CA ARG A 33 -11.73 1.85 24.71
C ARG A 33 -12.30 3.16 24.19
N THR A 34 -12.90 3.97 25.07
CA THR A 34 -13.55 5.23 24.68
C THR A 34 -12.52 6.17 24.08
N THR A 35 -12.74 6.63 22.85
CA THR A 35 -11.79 7.49 22.12
C THR A 35 -12.51 8.73 21.58
N TRP A 36 -12.52 9.80 22.36
CA TRP A 36 -13.12 11.06 21.94
C TRP A 36 -12.24 11.80 20.94
N VAL A 37 -12.81 12.08 19.76
CA VAL A 37 -12.18 12.89 18.71
C VAL A 37 -13.07 14.09 18.41
N ALA A 38 -12.45 15.27 18.29
CA ALA A 38 -13.13 16.48 17.87
C ALA A 38 -13.43 16.40 16.37
N VAL A 39 -14.68 16.66 15.99
CA VAL A 39 -15.14 16.68 14.60
C VAL A 39 -15.99 17.93 14.34
N PRO A 40 -15.86 18.56 13.16
CA PRO A 40 -16.80 19.60 12.73
C PRO A 40 -18.15 18.95 12.40
N PHE A 41 -19.25 19.48 12.95
CA PHE A 41 -20.60 18.95 12.68
C PHE A 41 -21.51 19.91 11.89
N ASP A 42 -21.03 21.11 11.58
CA ASP A 42 -21.73 22.08 10.74
C ASP A 42 -20.77 22.79 9.76
N ALA A 43 -21.35 23.52 8.81
CA ALA A 43 -20.60 24.26 7.79
C ALA A 43 -19.79 25.44 8.36
N ASN A 44 -20.10 25.88 9.58
CA ASN A 44 -19.36 26.95 10.27
C ASN A 44 -18.09 26.42 10.95
N GLY A 45 -17.88 25.10 10.95
CA GLY A 45 -16.73 24.45 11.58
C GLY A 45 -16.87 24.26 13.09
N THR A 46 -18.08 24.37 13.63
CA THR A 46 -18.35 24.15 15.07
C THR A 46 -17.94 22.74 15.46
N GLN A 47 -17.14 22.64 16.53
CA GLN A 47 -16.57 21.37 16.99
C GLN A 47 -17.52 20.66 17.95
N GLY A 48 -17.72 19.36 17.73
CA GLY A 48 -18.31 18.42 18.67
C GLY A 48 -17.34 17.26 18.92
N TYR A 49 -17.60 16.45 19.94
CA TYR A 49 -16.79 15.27 20.24
C TYR A 49 -17.56 14.00 19.96
N VAL A 50 -16.92 13.07 19.25
CA VAL A 50 -17.48 11.74 18.96
C VAL A 50 -16.53 10.67 19.48
N ASP A 51 -17.08 9.69 20.18
CA ASP A 51 -16.36 8.46 20.50
C ASP A 51 -16.31 7.57 19.25
N ILE A 52 -15.14 7.50 18.61
CA ILE A 52 -14.95 6.78 17.36
C ILE A 52 -15.01 5.24 17.53
N ASN A 53 -14.95 4.74 18.77
CA ASN A 53 -15.07 3.31 19.05
C ASN A 53 -16.52 2.81 19.12
N ARG A 54 -17.51 3.71 19.23
CA ARG A 54 -18.93 3.32 19.29
C ARG A 54 -19.34 2.41 18.13
N THR A 55 -20.23 1.47 18.42
CA THR A 55 -20.77 0.51 17.45
C THR A 55 -21.64 1.17 16.38
N SER A 56 -22.24 2.32 16.68
CA SER A 56 -22.97 3.14 15.71
C SER A 56 -22.06 3.83 14.67
N ILE A 57 -20.75 3.89 14.91
CA ILE A 57 -19.79 4.47 13.98
C ILE A 57 -19.34 3.41 12.98
N VAL A 58 -19.77 3.58 11.73
CA VAL A 58 -19.38 2.72 10.60
C VAL A 58 -17.91 2.97 10.26
N LYS A 59 -17.13 1.89 10.21
CA LYS A 59 -15.69 1.93 9.93
C LYS A 59 -15.46 1.35 8.55
N LEU A 60 -15.11 2.21 7.61
CA LEU A 60 -14.92 1.87 6.21
C LEU A 60 -13.43 1.74 5.87
N SER A 61 -13.17 0.96 4.83
CA SER A 61 -11.89 0.79 4.17
C SER A 61 -11.98 1.27 2.73
N ASP A 62 -10.83 1.34 2.06
CA ASP A 62 -10.79 1.65 0.63
C ASP A 62 -11.57 0.61 -0.20
N ALA A 63 -11.77 -0.62 0.29
CA ALA A 63 -12.54 -1.65 -0.42
C ALA A 63 -14.06 -1.44 -0.37
N ASP A 64 -14.55 -0.49 0.44
CA ASP A 64 -15.99 -0.24 0.61
C ASP A 64 -16.56 0.76 -0.40
N PHE A 65 -15.68 1.46 -1.16
CA PHE A 65 -16.05 2.46 -2.17
C PHE A 65 -17.10 3.48 -1.66
N PRO A 66 -16.80 4.27 -0.61
CA PRO A 66 -17.76 5.19 -0.01
C PRO A 66 -18.17 6.34 -0.95
N PHE A 67 -19.44 6.72 -0.86
CA PHE A 67 -20.00 7.78 -1.72
C PHE A 67 -19.36 9.15 -1.54
N PHE A 68 -18.97 9.48 -0.30
CA PHE A 68 -18.29 10.74 0.00
C PHE A 68 -16.85 10.81 -0.53
N THR A 69 -16.31 9.71 -1.09
CA THR A 69 -15.02 9.72 -1.81
C THR A 69 -15.21 9.66 -3.33
N GLY A 70 -16.41 9.96 -3.83
CA GLY A 70 -16.74 10.02 -5.25
C GLY A 70 -17.22 8.72 -5.86
N TRP A 71 -17.44 7.65 -5.09
CA TRP A 71 -17.94 6.37 -5.62
C TRP A 71 -19.45 6.25 -5.55
N GLN A 72 -20.13 5.95 -6.67
CA GLN A 72 -21.59 5.82 -6.67
C GLN A 72 -22.00 4.50 -7.29
N LYS A 73 -22.76 3.70 -6.55
CA LYS A 73 -23.34 2.45 -7.06
C LYS A 73 -24.55 2.75 -7.93
N ILE A 74 -24.56 2.21 -9.13
CA ILE A 74 -25.69 2.27 -10.07
C ILE A 74 -26.18 0.85 -10.34
N SER A 75 -27.48 0.68 -10.44
CA SER A 75 -28.20 -0.52 -10.85
C SER A 75 -29.33 -0.10 -11.80
N SER A 76 -30.09 -1.07 -12.31
CA SER A 76 -31.27 -0.78 -13.14
C SER A 76 -32.30 0.15 -12.47
N GLU A 77 -32.39 0.17 -11.13
CA GLU A 77 -33.36 1.00 -10.39
C GLU A 77 -33.03 2.50 -10.40
N ASN A 78 -31.74 2.85 -10.43
CA ASN A 78 -31.26 4.23 -10.31
C ASN A 78 -30.35 4.65 -11.47
N ALA A 79 -30.22 3.82 -12.50
CA ALA A 79 -29.51 4.18 -13.71
C ALA A 79 -30.23 5.33 -14.42
N PRO A 80 -29.49 6.27 -15.03
CA PRO A 80 -30.08 7.40 -15.75
C PRO A 80 -30.60 6.97 -17.12
N LEU A 81 -31.39 5.89 -17.19
CA LEU A 81 -31.93 5.33 -18.41
C LEU A 81 -33.35 5.86 -18.68
N ASP A 82 -33.71 6.11 -19.93
CA ASP A 82 -35.08 6.44 -20.34
C ASP A 82 -36.00 5.20 -20.35
N ALA A 83 -37.23 5.37 -20.86
CA ALA A 83 -38.22 4.30 -20.90
C ALA A 83 -37.83 3.13 -21.84
N ASP A 84 -36.94 3.39 -22.79
CA ASP A 84 -36.42 2.41 -23.75
C ASP A 84 -35.11 1.78 -23.27
N GLY A 85 -34.59 2.19 -22.11
CA GLY A 85 -33.36 1.66 -21.54
C GLY A 85 -32.08 2.30 -22.12
N LEU A 86 -32.20 3.42 -22.84
CA LEU A 86 -31.07 4.22 -23.34
C LEU A 86 -30.67 5.28 -22.33
N PHE A 87 -29.44 5.79 -22.43
CA PHE A 87 -28.97 6.86 -21.53
C PHE A 87 -29.76 8.16 -21.76
N SER A 88 -30.52 8.56 -20.75
CA SER A 88 -31.28 9.80 -20.77
C SER A 88 -30.37 10.97 -20.40
N TYR A 89 -30.22 11.93 -21.32
CA TYR A 89 -29.53 13.20 -21.08
C TYR A 89 -30.01 13.88 -19.79
N ARG A 90 -31.33 14.02 -19.63
CA ARG A 90 -31.93 14.67 -18.46
C ARG A 90 -31.64 13.93 -17.16
N LYS A 91 -31.82 12.61 -17.13
CA LYS A 91 -31.56 11.81 -15.92
C LYS A 91 -30.07 11.77 -15.59
N LEU A 92 -29.18 11.80 -16.58
CA LEU A 92 -27.74 11.90 -16.34
C LEU A 92 -27.40 13.22 -15.64
N ARG A 93 -27.95 14.34 -16.13
CA ARG A 93 -27.77 15.66 -15.49
C ARG A 93 -28.27 15.67 -14.04
N GLN A 94 -29.40 15.02 -13.77
CA GLN A 94 -29.90 14.86 -12.40
C GLN A 94 -28.97 13.99 -11.54
N LEU A 95 -28.47 12.89 -12.09
CA LEU A 95 -27.58 11.96 -11.40
C LEU A 95 -26.28 12.63 -10.97
N VAL A 96 -25.71 13.49 -11.81
CA VAL A 96 -24.47 14.23 -11.53
C VAL A 96 -24.70 15.52 -10.73
N GLY A 97 -25.95 15.80 -10.32
CA GLY A 97 -26.28 16.95 -9.47
C GLY A 97 -26.27 18.30 -10.19
N ASP A 98 -26.47 18.33 -11.51
CA ASP A 98 -26.57 19.58 -12.26
C ASP A 98 -27.85 20.35 -11.86
N ALA A 99 -27.68 21.48 -11.17
CA ALA A 99 -28.77 22.31 -10.67
C ALA A 99 -29.69 22.88 -11.76
N THR A 100 -29.26 22.84 -13.02
CA THR A 100 -30.05 23.27 -14.18
C THR A 100 -30.69 22.10 -14.94
N ALA A 101 -30.57 20.86 -14.43
CA ALA A 101 -31.18 19.66 -15.01
C ALA A 101 -32.72 19.73 -15.08
N THR A 102 -33.35 20.56 -14.24
CA THR A 102 -34.79 20.85 -14.27
C THR A 102 -35.15 22.06 -15.14
N ALA A 103 -34.16 22.85 -15.58
CA ALA A 103 -34.36 24.18 -16.15
C ALA A 103 -34.30 24.26 -17.69
N PHE A 104 -34.11 23.16 -18.41
CA PHE A 104 -34.09 23.19 -19.88
C PHE A 104 -34.60 21.86 -20.44
N ASP A 105 -35.85 21.83 -20.92
CA ASP A 105 -36.24 20.90 -21.99
C ASP A 105 -35.75 21.55 -23.28
N ALA A 106 -34.63 21.08 -23.82
CA ALA A 106 -34.28 21.42 -25.20
C ALA A 106 -35.47 21.00 -26.07
N SER A 107 -36.01 21.94 -26.85
CA SER A 107 -37.15 21.70 -27.71
C SER A 107 -36.87 20.50 -28.61
N GLN A 108 -37.77 19.50 -28.61
CA GLN A 108 -37.74 18.30 -29.46
C GLN A 108 -37.88 18.61 -30.97
N SER A 109 -37.66 19.85 -31.41
CA SER A 109 -38.05 20.36 -32.72
C SER A 109 -36.90 20.60 -33.70
N ASP A 110 -35.64 20.36 -33.33
CA ASP A 110 -34.50 20.51 -34.25
C ASP A 110 -34.01 19.13 -34.71
N SER A 111 -34.40 18.73 -35.91
CA SER A 111 -34.04 17.45 -36.54
C SER A 111 -32.55 17.32 -36.90
N THR A 112 -31.76 18.36 -36.62
CA THR A 112 -30.32 18.50 -36.89
C THR A 112 -29.45 18.26 -35.67
N PHE A 113 -29.99 18.24 -34.44
CA PHE A 113 -29.22 17.96 -33.21
C PHE A 113 -29.75 16.69 -32.55
N SER A 114 -29.09 15.57 -32.80
CA SER A 114 -29.44 14.30 -32.17
C SER A 114 -29.21 14.36 -30.65
N LEU A 115 -30.05 13.64 -29.88
CA LEU A 115 -29.90 13.54 -28.42
C LEU A 115 -28.49 13.05 -28.02
N ASP A 116 -27.88 12.22 -28.86
CA ASP A 116 -26.53 11.68 -28.72
C ASP A 116 -25.43 12.75 -28.84
N GLU A 117 -25.59 13.73 -29.74
CA GLU A 117 -24.66 14.86 -29.87
C GLU A 117 -24.74 15.79 -28.66
N GLN A 118 -25.94 16.03 -28.13
CA GLN A 118 -26.12 16.82 -26.91
C GLN A 118 -25.50 16.14 -25.69
N LEU A 119 -25.73 14.82 -25.55
CA LEU A 119 -25.12 14.01 -24.50
C LEU A 119 -23.60 14.02 -24.61
N SER A 120 -23.07 13.80 -25.82
CA SER A 120 -21.63 13.79 -26.09
C SER A 120 -20.99 15.15 -25.79
N SER A 121 -21.59 16.23 -26.28
CA SER A 121 -21.12 17.60 -26.03
C SER A 121 -21.12 17.95 -24.54
N TYR A 122 -22.15 17.55 -23.81
CA TYR A 122 -22.23 17.79 -22.37
C TYR A 122 -21.17 17.04 -21.58
N VAL A 123 -20.97 15.75 -21.87
CA VAL A 123 -19.94 14.95 -21.17
C VAL A 123 -18.54 15.47 -21.54
N GLN A 124 -18.26 15.70 -22.82
CA GLN A 124 -16.93 16.16 -23.28
C GLN A 124 -16.61 17.59 -22.84
N GLY A 125 -17.62 18.46 -22.75
CA GLY A 125 -17.45 19.86 -22.32
C GLY A 125 -17.41 20.07 -20.81
N ASN A 126 -17.56 19.03 -19.99
CA ASN A 126 -17.68 19.18 -18.54
C ASN A 126 -16.81 18.19 -17.74
N ASP A 127 -15.63 18.65 -17.32
CA ASP A 127 -14.65 17.85 -16.55
C ASP A 127 -15.21 17.29 -15.23
N SER A 128 -16.11 18.03 -14.57
CA SER A 128 -16.72 17.59 -13.31
C SER A 128 -17.64 16.38 -13.53
N VAL A 129 -18.38 16.38 -14.65
CA VAL A 129 -19.24 15.27 -15.07
C VAL A 129 -18.39 14.06 -15.44
N GLN A 130 -17.32 14.25 -16.21
CA GLN A 130 -16.39 13.15 -16.55
C GLN A 130 -15.78 12.52 -15.29
N THR A 131 -15.38 13.37 -14.34
CA THR A 131 -14.84 12.90 -13.05
C THR A 131 -15.89 12.12 -12.27
N GLY A 132 -17.11 12.62 -12.16
CA GLY A 132 -18.23 11.93 -11.49
C GLY A 132 -18.56 10.58 -12.13
N LEU A 133 -18.62 10.53 -13.47
CA LEU A 133 -18.84 9.29 -14.23
C LEU A 133 -17.76 8.23 -13.97
N SER A 134 -16.50 8.64 -13.75
CA SER A 134 -15.41 7.72 -13.43
C SER A 134 -15.55 7.06 -12.05
N GLY A 135 -16.37 7.63 -11.18
CA GLY A 135 -16.69 7.09 -9.85
C GLY A 135 -17.87 6.12 -9.84
N LEU A 136 -18.51 5.85 -10.98
CA LEU A 136 -19.64 4.93 -11.03
C LEU A 136 -19.20 3.48 -10.90
N VAL A 137 -19.96 2.72 -10.11
CA VAL A 137 -19.85 1.27 -9.99
C VAL A 137 -21.18 0.67 -10.47
N CYS A 138 -21.21 0.20 -11.71
CA CYS A 138 -22.44 -0.20 -12.39
C CYS A 138 -22.71 -1.69 -12.19
N HIS A 139 -23.86 -2.04 -11.61
CA HIS A 139 -24.39 -3.39 -11.52
C HIS A 139 -25.30 -3.66 -12.72
N THR A 140 -24.81 -4.41 -13.70
CA THR A 140 -25.55 -4.70 -14.93
C THR A 140 -25.08 -6.01 -15.55
N LYS A 141 -25.78 -6.46 -16.60
CA LYS A 141 -25.41 -7.64 -17.38
C LYS A 141 -24.28 -7.30 -18.36
N SER A 142 -23.33 -8.23 -18.49
CA SER A 142 -22.21 -8.09 -19.43
C SER A 142 -22.70 -8.20 -20.88
N GLU A 143 -22.10 -7.42 -21.78
CA GLU A 143 -22.29 -7.58 -23.22
C GLU A 143 -21.58 -8.81 -23.80
N TRP A 144 -20.71 -9.45 -23.01
CA TRP A 144 -19.98 -10.65 -23.40
C TRP A 144 -20.75 -11.96 -23.10
N ASP A 145 -21.97 -11.85 -22.55
CA ASP A 145 -22.89 -12.95 -22.26
C ASP A 145 -24.04 -12.97 -23.26
N SER A 146 -24.15 -14.07 -24.01
CA SER A 146 -25.14 -14.25 -25.07
C SER A 146 -26.58 -14.42 -24.55
N ALA A 147 -26.76 -14.74 -23.27
CA ALA A 147 -28.07 -15.06 -22.68
C ALA A 147 -29.10 -13.92 -22.73
N ASN A 148 -28.70 -12.68 -23.05
CA ASN A 148 -29.57 -11.51 -23.02
C ASN A 148 -29.59 -10.71 -24.32
N ASN A 149 -29.04 -11.25 -25.41
CA ASN A 149 -28.94 -10.51 -26.67
C ASN A 149 -30.31 -10.06 -27.19
N ASP A 150 -31.29 -10.96 -27.18
CA ASP A 150 -32.64 -10.66 -27.65
C ASP A 150 -33.27 -9.52 -26.85
N LEU A 151 -33.04 -9.48 -25.53
CA LEU A 151 -33.55 -8.39 -24.69
C LEU A 151 -32.78 -7.09 -24.90
N ARG A 152 -31.44 -7.15 -24.96
CA ARG A 152 -30.55 -5.99 -25.02
C ARG A 152 -30.61 -5.25 -26.36
N TYR A 153 -30.78 -5.98 -27.46
CA TYR A 153 -30.70 -5.43 -28.81
C TYR A 153 -32.05 -5.41 -29.55
N ARG A 154 -33.17 -5.79 -28.93
CA ARG A 154 -34.50 -5.81 -29.58
C ARG A 154 -34.88 -4.50 -30.25
N ASP A 155 -34.49 -3.37 -29.64
CA ASP A 155 -34.93 -2.05 -30.09
C ASP A 155 -34.27 -1.66 -31.42
N LEU A 156 -33.11 -2.25 -31.74
CA LEU A 156 -32.49 -2.08 -33.06
C LEU A 156 -33.34 -2.68 -34.20
N ASN A 157 -34.22 -3.64 -33.89
CA ASN A 157 -35.10 -4.32 -34.86
C ASN A 157 -36.55 -3.76 -34.88
N LYS A 158 -36.89 -2.80 -34.01
CA LYS A 158 -38.16 -2.06 -34.10
C LYS A 158 -38.21 -1.27 -35.41
N PRO A 159 -39.41 -0.93 -35.96
CA PRO A 159 -39.54 -0.21 -37.24
C PRO A 159 -38.74 1.10 -37.34
N ASP A 160 -38.61 1.81 -36.22
CA ASP A 160 -37.86 3.05 -36.05
C ASP A 160 -36.38 2.84 -35.65
N GLY A 161 -36.00 1.62 -35.30
CA GLY A 161 -34.63 1.19 -35.03
C GLY A 161 -33.79 1.06 -36.31
N TYR A 162 -32.47 0.93 -36.16
CA TYR A 162 -31.53 0.88 -37.29
C TYR A 162 -31.87 -0.23 -38.30
N PHE A 163 -32.02 -1.48 -37.84
CA PHE A 163 -32.35 -2.60 -38.74
C PHE A 163 -33.79 -2.57 -39.22
N GLY A 164 -34.73 -1.98 -38.45
CA GLY A 164 -36.09 -1.76 -38.93
C GLY A 164 -36.16 -0.80 -40.11
N LYS A 165 -35.40 0.29 -40.07
CA LYS A 165 -35.27 1.27 -41.18
C LYS A 165 -34.58 0.68 -42.41
N CYS A 166 -33.68 -0.28 -42.21
CA CYS A 166 -32.96 -0.94 -43.31
C CYS A 166 -33.66 -2.20 -43.84
N LYS A 167 -34.85 -2.54 -43.34
CA LYS A 167 -35.47 -3.85 -43.62
C LYS A 167 -35.80 -4.10 -45.09
N ASP A 168 -36.07 -3.03 -45.85
CA ASP A 168 -36.33 -3.12 -47.29
C ASP A 168 -35.07 -3.39 -48.13
N THR A 169 -33.90 -2.96 -47.66
CA THR A 169 -32.61 -3.12 -48.36
C THR A 169 -31.75 -4.24 -47.80
N ASP A 170 -31.94 -4.59 -46.53
CA ASP A 170 -31.21 -5.63 -45.80
C ASP A 170 -32.12 -6.37 -44.81
N PRO A 171 -33.01 -7.25 -45.31
CA PRO A 171 -34.01 -7.93 -44.49
C PRO A 171 -33.42 -8.84 -43.40
N ASP A 172 -32.22 -9.39 -43.62
CA ASP A 172 -31.53 -10.31 -42.69
C ASP A 172 -30.44 -9.60 -41.84
N GLY A 173 -30.35 -8.26 -41.90
CA GLY A 173 -29.27 -7.51 -41.26
C GLY A 173 -29.19 -7.72 -39.75
N TYR A 174 -30.35 -7.75 -39.08
CA TYR A 174 -30.43 -7.97 -37.62
C TYR A 174 -29.95 -9.37 -37.21
N ASP A 175 -30.36 -10.40 -37.96
CA ASP A 175 -29.99 -11.78 -37.68
C ASP A 175 -28.49 -12.01 -37.91
N ARG A 176 -27.91 -11.39 -38.97
CA ARG A 176 -26.46 -11.43 -39.19
C ARG A 176 -25.70 -10.72 -38.07
N PHE A 177 -26.21 -9.59 -37.57
CA PHE A 177 -25.64 -8.89 -36.43
C PHE A 177 -25.65 -9.76 -35.16
N LEU A 178 -26.79 -10.35 -34.79
CA LEU A 178 -26.88 -11.23 -33.63
C LEU A 178 -25.99 -12.47 -33.80
N GLY A 179 -25.94 -13.05 -35.00
CA GLY A 179 -25.06 -14.17 -35.31
C GLY A 179 -23.58 -13.84 -35.22
N PHE A 180 -23.17 -12.61 -35.58
CA PHE A 180 -21.80 -12.14 -35.36
C PHE A 180 -21.51 -11.91 -33.87
N LEU A 181 -22.41 -11.24 -33.17
CA LEU A 181 -22.28 -10.95 -31.74
C LEU A 181 -22.11 -12.24 -30.92
N ASN A 182 -22.94 -13.25 -31.18
CA ASN A 182 -22.87 -14.54 -30.49
C ASN A 182 -21.49 -15.21 -30.68
N LYS A 183 -20.88 -15.10 -31.87
CA LYS A 183 -19.55 -15.68 -32.15
C LYS A 183 -18.39 -15.04 -31.37
N ILE A 184 -18.51 -13.76 -30.97
CA ILE A 184 -17.46 -13.04 -30.23
C ILE A 184 -17.68 -13.04 -28.72
N GLN A 185 -18.91 -13.35 -28.28
CA GLN A 185 -19.23 -13.56 -26.88
C GLN A 185 -18.62 -14.87 -26.38
N PHE A 186 -18.18 -14.88 -25.14
CA PHE A 186 -17.43 -16.01 -24.57
C PHE A 186 -17.90 -16.43 -23.19
N MET A 187 -18.72 -15.63 -22.50
CA MET A 187 -19.04 -15.88 -21.09
C MET A 187 -19.89 -17.13 -20.89
N ASP A 188 -20.69 -17.51 -21.88
CA ASP A 188 -21.44 -18.76 -21.94
C ASP A 188 -20.53 -20.01 -21.92
N HIS A 189 -19.30 -19.89 -22.41
CA HIS A 189 -18.27 -20.95 -22.37
C HIS A 189 -17.56 -21.04 -21.01
N VAL A 190 -17.80 -20.11 -20.10
CA VAL A 190 -17.20 -20.07 -18.76
C VAL A 190 -18.30 -20.25 -17.71
N PRO A 191 -18.48 -21.45 -17.14
CA PRO A 191 -19.63 -21.77 -16.27
C PRO A 191 -19.83 -20.81 -15.08
N SER A 192 -18.74 -20.25 -14.54
CA SER A 192 -18.82 -19.27 -13.44
C SER A 192 -19.39 -17.92 -13.88
N LEU A 193 -19.29 -17.56 -15.16
CA LEU A 193 -19.70 -16.28 -15.73
C LEU A 193 -21.03 -16.36 -16.48
N ALA A 194 -21.39 -17.54 -17.00
CA ALA A 194 -22.62 -17.76 -17.76
C ALA A 194 -23.91 -17.55 -16.95
N GLY A 195 -25.03 -17.40 -17.66
CA GLY A 195 -26.39 -17.48 -17.11
C GLY A 195 -27.09 -16.14 -16.93
N GLY A 196 -26.68 -15.10 -17.67
CA GLY A 196 -27.32 -13.79 -17.61
C GLY A 196 -27.14 -13.06 -16.28
N LYS A 197 -26.01 -13.33 -15.60
CA LYS A 197 -25.67 -12.75 -14.31
C LYS A 197 -25.37 -11.26 -14.44
N GLU A 198 -25.64 -10.55 -13.36
CA GLU A 198 -25.19 -9.15 -13.21
C GLU A 198 -23.81 -9.12 -12.55
N PHE A 199 -23.00 -8.15 -12.97
CA PHE A 199 -21.65 -7.91 -12.49
C PHE A 199 -21.46 -6.45 -12.13
N TRP A 200 -20.51 -6.19 -11.24
CA TRP A 200 -20.08 -4.82 -10.91
C TRP A 200 -18.96 -4.38 -11.85
N PHE A 201 -19.24 -3.35 -12.64
CA PHE A 201 -18.29 -2.72 -13.56
C PHE A 201 -17.79 -1.41 -12.97
N PHE A 202 -16.47 -1.25 -12.98
CA PHE A 202 -15.80 -0.02 -12.55
C PHE A 202 -15.20 0.68 -13.76
N HIS A 203 -15.07 2.00 -13.69
CA HIS A 203 -14.20 2.70 -14.63
C HIS A 203 -12.75 2.20 -14.45
N PRO A 204 -12.12 1.60 -15.48
CA PRO A 204 -10.86 0.85 -15.31
C PRO A 204 -9.73 1.72 -14.75
N LEU A 205 -9.57 2.95 -15.26
CA LEU A 205 -8.52 3.85 -14.77
C LEU A 205 -8.76 4.36 -13.35
N ALA A 206 -10.02 4.62 -12.97
CA ALA A 206 -10.34 5.07 -11.61
C ALA A 206 -10.12 3.94 -10.61
N PHE A 207 -10.53 2.72 -10.97
CA PHE A 207 -10.27 1.51 -10.19
C PHE A 207 -8.77 1.30 -9.97
N ILE A 208 -7.96 1.34 -11.04
CA ILE A 208 -6.50 1.19 -10.93
C ILE A 208 -5.90 2.28 -10.05
N ARG A 209 -6.26 3.56 -10.25
CA ARG A 209 -5.77 4.67 -9.41
C ARG A 209 -6.12 4.49 -7.94
N HIS A 210 -7.30 3.97 -7.65
CA HIS A 210 -7.73 3.68 -6.28
C HIS A 210 -6.96 2.51 -5.67
N PHE A 211 -6.81 1.40 -6.40
CA PHE A 211 -6.04 0.25 -5.94
C PHE A 211 -4.55 0.55 -5.78
N ARG A 212 -3.99 1.48 -6.56
CA ARG A 212 -2.61 1.97 -6.38
C ARG A 212 -2.37 2.68 -5.03
N LYS A 213 -3.43 3.06 -4.30
CA LYS A 213 -3.31 3.57 -2.92
C LYS A 213 -3.07 2.45 -1.91
N CYS A 214 -3.25 1.18 -2.31
CA CYS A 214 -2.92 0.04 -1.46
C CYS A 214 -1.41 0.00 -1.23
N GLY A 215 -0.99 0.32 0.01
CA GLY A 215 0.42 0.29 0.40
C GLY A 215 0.95 -1.10 0.79
N TRP A 216 0.22 -2.18 0.48
CA TRP A 216 0.66 -3.54 0.79
C TRP A 216 1.55 -4.06 -0.32
N LEU A 217 2.66 -4.68 0.07
CA LEU A 217 3.57 -5.34 -0.86
C LEU A 217 3.17 -6.80 -1.05
N SER A 218 3.26 -7.30 -2.27
CA SER A 218 3.36 -8.74 -2.52
C SER A 218 4.73 -9.28 -2.14
N ALA A 219 4.87 -10.61 -2.03
CA ALA A 219 6.16 -11.24 -1.75
C ALA A 219 7.20 -10.90 -2.83
N SER A 220 6.78 -10.85 -4.10
CA SER A 220 7.64 -10.47 -5.23
C SER A 220 8.09 -9.01 -5.16
N GLU A 221 7.24 -8.09 -4.72
CA GLU A 221 7.62 -6.67 -4.55
C GLU A 221 8.56 -6.49 -3.36
N LEU A 222 8.33 -7.18 -2.24
CA LEU A 222 9.26 -7.17 -1.11
C LEU A 222 10.61 -7.82 -1.47
N ALA A 223 10.61 -8.88 -2.27
CA ALA A 223 11.84 -9.53 -2.73
C ALA A 223 12.70 -8.59 -3.61
N GLN A 224 12.06 -7.71 -4.39
CA GLN A 224 12.72 -6.64 -5.14
C GLN A 224 13.30 -5.54 -4.20
N CYS A 225 12.85 -5.43 -2.95
CA CYS A 225 13.49 -4.51 -2.02
C CYS A 225 14.82 -5.06 -1.46
N ILE A 226 15.11 -6.35 -1.65
CA ILE A 226 16.38 -6.97 -1.27
C ILE A 226 17.36 -6.82 -2.47
N PRO A 227 18.55 -6.21 -2.29
CA PRO A 227 19.52 -6.07 -3.38
C PRO A 227 20.02 -7.44 -3.86
N ARG A 228 20.18 -7.61 -5.18
CA ARG A 228 20.80 -8.82 -5.75
C ARG A 228 22.30 -8.85 -5.54
N GLN A 229 22.93 -7.69 -5.63
CA GLN A 229 24.33 -7.47 -5.32
C GLN A 229 24.43 -6.82 -3.94
N ILE A 230 24.80 -7.61 -2.94
CA ILE A 230 24.97 -7.12 -1.59
C ILE A 230 26.32 -6.42 -1.47
N ILE A 231 26.36 -5.39 -0.64
CA ILE A 231 27.57 -4.68 -0.23
C ILE A 231 27.48 -4.65 1.29
N ASP A 232 28.28 -5.46 1.94
CA ASP A 232 28.41 -5.48 3.39
C ASP A 232 29.48 -4.49 3.86
N GLU A 233 29.59 -4.30 5.17
CA GLU A 233 30.61 -3.46 5.79
C GLU A 233 31.29 -4.23 6.92
N THR A 234 32.62 -4.35 6.86
CA THR A 234 33.44 -4.99 7.89
C THR A 234 34.78 -4.26 8.04
N LYS A 235 35.68 -4.82 8.85
CA LYS A 235 37.05 -4.33 9.00
C LYS A 235 38.07 -5.41 8.67
N ASP A 236 39.13 -5.03 7.95
CA ASP A 236 40.29 -5.88 7.73
C ASP A 236 41.11 -6.12 9.02
N ALA A 237 42.15 -6.94 8.92
CA ALA A 237 43.08 -7.23 10.01
C ALA A 237 43.78 -5.97 10.57
N SER A 238 43.89 -4.91 9.77
CA SER A 238 44.48 -3.61 10.12
C SER A 238 43.42 -2.60 10.62
N HIS A 239 42.18 -3.05 10.84
CA HIS A 239 41.04 -2.24 11.25
C HIS A 239 40.56 -1.17 10.25
N HIS A 240 40.97 -1.23 8.98
CA HIS A 240 40.41 -0.39 7.93
C HIS A 240 39.04 -0.91 7.51
N ARG A 241 38.14 0.01 7.10
CA ARG A 241 36.85 -0.40 6.54
C ARG A 241 37.05 -1.08 5.19
N THR A 242 36.40 -2.20 5.03
CA THR A 242 36.33 -2.98 3.78
C THR A 242 34.87 -3.28 3.50
N TYR A 243 34.52 -3.32 2.21
CA TYR A 243 33.15 -3.59 1.78
C TYR A 243 33.10 -4.89 0.96
N PRO A 244 32.92 -6.05 1.63
CA PRO A 244 32.69 -7.30 0.95
C PRO A 244 31.44 -7.22 0.08
N THR A 245 31.50 -7.84 -1.10
CA THR A 245 30.35 -7.98 -1.98
C THR A 245 29.91 -9.43 -2.06
N GLY A 246 28.66 -9.63 -2.43
CA GLY A 246 28.10 -10.96 -2.61
C GLY A 246 26.85 -10.91 -3.47
N THR A 247 26.26 -12.07 -3.70
CA THR A 247 25.01 -12.17 -4.46
C THR A 247 23.93 -12.93 -3.69
N ILE A 248 22.69 -12.47 -3.83
CA ILE A 248 21.51 -13.21 -3.38
C ILE A 248 20.71 -13.58 -4.64
N PRO A 249 20.52 -14.88 -4.95
CA PRO A 249 19.66 -15.30 -6.07
C PRO A 249 18.18 -14.93 -5.82
N TRP A 250 17.42 -14.71 -6.91
CA TRP A 250 16.00 -14.35 -6.83
C TRP A 250 15.19 -15.33 -5.97
N ALA A 251 15.33 -16.64 -6.21
CA ALA A 251 14.63 -17.68 -5.47
C ALA A 251 14.86 -17.57 -3.95
N ARG A 252 16.09 -17.24 -3.51
CA ARG A 252 16.42 -17.06 -2.10
C ARG A 252 15.74 -15.83 -1.51
N ALA A 253 15.70 -14.73 -2.25
CA ALA A 253 15.03 -13.52 -1.77
C ALA A 253 13.53 -13.64 -1.75
N LEU A 254 12.93 -14.28 -2.76
CA LEU A 254 11.50 -14.57 -2.78
C LEU A 254 11.13 -15.49 -1.60
N GLN A 255 11.95 -16.51 -1.32
CA GLN A 255 11.76 -17.35 -0.13
C GLN A 255 11.76 -16.50 1.16
N ARG A 256 12.76 -15.64 1.34
CA ARG A 256 12.87 -14.76 2.51
C ARG A 256 11.71 -13.77 2.61
N ALA A 257 11.33 -13.13 1.50
CA ALA A 257 10.21 -12.20 1.44
C ALA A 257 8.87 -12.87 1.80
N ASN A 258 8.62 -14.10 1.31
CA ASN A 258 7.41 -14.86 1.63
C ASN A 258 7.24 -15.09 3.12
N LEU A 259 8.34 -15.29 3.85
CA LEU A 259 8.27 -15.42 5.29
C LEU A 259 7.68 -14.12 5.89
N PHE A 260 8.13 -12.93 5.46
CA PHE A 260 7.90 -11.64 6.13
C PHE A 260 6.71 -10.84 5.63
N VAL A 261 6.28 -11.03 4.38
CA VAL A 261 5.36 -10.09 3.70
C VAL A 261 4.07 -9.81 4.46
N ARG A 262 3.38 -10.84 4.97
CA ARG A 262 2.12 -10.69 5.71
C ARG A 262 2.30 -9.88 7.00
N HIS A 263 3.32 -10.24 7.78
CA HIS A 263 3.62 -9.65 9.07
C HIS A 263 4.10 -8.20 8.94
N LEU A 264 4.94 -7.93 7.92
CA LEU A 264 5.38 -6.59 7.58
C LEU A 264 4.21 -5.72 7.11
N ASN A 265 3.36 -6.15 6.17
CA ASN A 265 2.23 -5.34 5.72
C ASN A 265 1.32 -4.90 6.87
N SER A 266 1.03 -5.81 7.80
CA SER A 266 0.23 -5.52 8.99
C SER A 266 0.92 -4.47 9.88
N THR A 267 2.22 -4.63 10.13
CA THR A 267 3.04 -3.68 10.91
C THR A 267 3.13 -2.32 10.22
N LEU A 268 3.52 -2.28 8.94
CA LEU A 268 3.67 -1.05 8.17
C LEU A 268 2.36 -0.25 8.14
N ARG A 269 1.22 -0.94 8.03
CA ARG A 269 -0.10 -0.29 8.09
C ARG A 269 -0.41 0.26 9.48
N LYS A 270 -0.20 -0.54 10.53
CA LYS A 270 -0.42 -0.14 11.92
C LYS A 270 0.35 1.15 12.22
N TYR A 271 1.66 1.15 12.01
CA TYR A 271 2.55 2.24 12.37
C TYR A 271 2.64 3.39 11.34
N SER A 272 1.69 3.46 10.40
CA SER A 272 1.64 4.51 9.36
C SER A 272 2.90 4.60 8.50
N ILE A 273 3.61 3.49 8.33
CA ILE A 273 4.79 3.42 7.47
C ILE A 273 4.34 3.18 6.02
N SER A 274 3.27 2.42 5.79
CA SER A 274 2.72 2.15 4.45
C SER A 274 1.91 3.31 3.85
N THR A 275 1.90 4.50 4.47
CA THR A 275 1.14 5.65 3.96
C THR A 275 1.80 6.30 2.75
N SER A 276 3.09 6.07 2.55
CA SER A 276 3.82 6.42 1.33
C SER A 276 4.88 5.37 1.05
N GLY A 277 5.17 5.13 -0.22
CA GLY A 277 6.28 4.26 -0.62
C GLY A 277 7.62 4.73 -0.07
N LEU A 278 7.79 6.04 0.10
CA LEU A 278 9.00 6.62 0.66
C LEU A 278 9.28 6.15 2.10
N ARG A 279 8.27 6.19 2.97
CA ARG A 279 8.39 5.69 4.35
C ARG A 279 8.74 4.20 4.37
N VAL A 280 8.14 3.42 3.46
CA VAL A 280 8.44 1.99 3.30
C VAL A 280 9.91 1.80 2.90
N ALA A 281 10.44 2.57 1.94
CA ALA A 281 11.84 2.47 1.53
C ALA A 281 12.82 2.72 2.70
N TYR A 282 12.58 3.78 3.48
CA TYR A 282 13.40 4.12 4.66
C TYR A 282 13.36 3.02 5.72
N PHE A 283 12.18 2.47 5.99
CA PHE A 283 12.03 1.37 6.93
C PHE A 283 12.76 0.12 6.43
N LEU A 284 12.52 -0.29 5.18
CA LEU A 284 13.11 -1.49 4.59
C LEU A 284 14.64 -1.40 4.49
N GLY A 285 15.19 -0.24 4.17
CA GLY A 285 16.63 0.02 4.18
C GLY A 285 17.32 -0.38 5.49
N ASN A 286 16.62 -0.18 6.61
CA ASN A 286 17.09 -0.60 7.92
C ASN A 286 16.71 -2.05 8.24
N ALA A 287 15.41 -2.37 8.18
CA ALA A 287 14.86 -3.66 8.56
C ALA A 287 15.49 -4.85 7.82
N ILE A 288 15.72 -4.72 6.52
CA ILE A 288 16.32 -5.80 5.72
C ILE A 288 17.79 -5.99 6.13
N GLN A 289 18.54 -4.92 6.40
CA GLN A 289 19.93 -5.07 6.85
C GLN A 289 20.03 -5.71 8.24
N GLU A 290 19.21 -5.26 9.18
CA GLU A 290 19.20 -5.76 10.57
C GLU A 290 18.88 -7.26 10.68
N THR A 291 18.17 -7.80 9.69
CA THR A 291 17.72 -9.20 9.64
C THR A 291 18.57 -10.09 8.75
N ILE A 292 19.77 -9.61 8.36
CA ILE A 292 20.65 -10.27 7.39
C ILE A 292 19.84 -10.60 6.12
N TYR A 293 19.29 -9.55 5.53
CA TYR A 293 18.44 -9.57 4.36
C TYR A 293 17.19 -10.47 4.51
N LEU A 294 16.44 -10.28 5.61
CA LEU A 294 15.23 -11.03 5.96
C LEU A 294 15.46 -12.55 6.11
N SER A 295 16.62 -12.96 6.63
CA SER A 295 16.92 -14.38 6.88
C SER A 295 16.72 -14.80 8.33
N THR A 296 16.88 -13.88 9.28
CA THR A 296 16.79 -14.16 10.71
C THR A 296 16.17 -12.98 11.46
N THR A 297 15.57 -13.28 12.61
CA THR A 297 15.09 -12.33 13.62
C THR A 297 15.98 -12.36 14.86
N ALA A 298 17.03 -13.16 14.89
CA ALA A 298 17.99 -13.28 15.99
C ALA A 298 19.37 -12.74 15.60
N GLU A 299 20.02 -12.03 16.51
CA GLU A 299 21.41 -11.62 16.38
C GLU A 299 22.33 -12.84 16.30
N VAL A 300 23.14 -12.92 15.25
CA VAL A 300 24.13 -14.00 15.09
C VAL A 300 25.19 -13.87 16.17
N GLY A 301 25.37 -14.93 16.97
CA GLY A 301 26.33 -14.94 18.08
C GLY A 301 25.88 -14.17 19.33
N GLY A 302 24.65 -13.65 19.37
CA GLY A 302 24.14 -12.85 20.49
C GLY A 302 24.14 -13.58 21.84
N ALA A 303 24.08 -14.91 21.84
CA ALA A 303 24.19 -15.74 23.06
C ALA A 303 25.57 -15.62 23.76
N HIS A 304 26.60 -15.19 23.03
CA HIS A 304 27.96 -15.00 23.55
C HIS A 304 28.32 -13.53 23.80
N ALA A 305 27.38 -12.60 23.55
CA ALA A 305 27.60 -11.19 23.79
C ALA A 305 27.62 -10.86 25.29
N THR A 306 28.33 -9.81 25.68
CA THR A 306 28.41 -9.35 27.08
C THR A 306 27.06 -8.88 27.64
N TYR A 307 26.13 -8.53 26.76
CA TYR A 307 24.75 -8.15 27.09
C TYR A 307 23.77 -9.31 26.98
N ALA A 308 24.22 -10.55 26.77
CA ALA A 308 23.36 -11.72 26.88
C ALA A 308 22.71 -11.78 28.28
N PRO A 309 21.44 -12.18 28.40
CA PRO A 309 20.56 -12.73 27.35
C PRO A 309 19.81 -11.67 26.50
N TRP A 310 20.14 -10.39 26.65
CA TRP A 310 19.45 -9.25 26.02
C TRP A 310 20.04 -8.86 24.66
N CYS A 311 20.40 -9.86 23.85
CA CYS A 311 20.84 -9.70 22.48
C CYS A 311 19.75 -9.16 21.54
N GLY A 312 20.13 -8.75 20.34
CA GLY A 312 19.23 -8.24 19.31
C GLY A 312 18.20 -9.28 18.87
N ARG A 313 16.91 -8.91 18.92
CA ARG A 313 15.81 -9.69 18.36
C ARG A 313 14.81 -8.85 17.57
N GLY A 314 14.12 -9.51 16.65
CA GLY A 314 13.12 -8.89 15.79
C GLY A 314 13.70 -8.18 14.57
N VAL A 315 12.83 -7.46 13.85
CA VAL A 315 13.17 -6.90 12.53
C VAL A 315 14.14 -5.71 12.59
N ILE A 316 14.22 -5.01 13.72
CA ILE A 316 15.18 -3.91 13.97
C ILE A 316 16.17 -4.27 15.10
N GLN A 317 16.29 -5.57 15.43
CA GLN A 317 17.28 -6.05 16.43
C GLN A 317 17.20 -5.31 17.78
N LEU A 318 16.01 -5.31 18.39
CA LEU A 318 15.79 -4.71 19.71
C LEU A 318 16.74 -5.34 20.73
N THR A 319 17.58 -4.51 21.37
CA THR A 319 18.70 -4.94 22.22
C THR A 319 18.62 -4.27 23.59
N PHE A 320 19.19 -4.89 24.63
CA PHE A 320 19.16 -4.47 26.05
C PHE A 320 17.80 -4.62 26.75
N GLU A 321 17.83 -5.10 28.00
CA GLU A 321 16.65 -5.38 28.83
C GLU A 321 15.63 -4.23 28.89
N ALA A 322 16.14 -2.99 29.00
CA ALA A 322 15.31 -1.81 29.10
C ALA A 322 14.38 -1.64 27.88
N ASN A 323 14.86 -1.98 26.68
CA ASN A 323 14.07 -1.85 25.45
C ASN A 323 13.00 -2.93 25.35
N TYR A 324 13.34 -4.18 25.72
CA TYR A 324 12.34 -5.25 25.85
C TYR A 324 11.27 -4.91 26.89
N THR A 325 11.67 -4.35 28.03
CA THR A 325 10.73 -3.92 29.09
C THR A 325 9.76 -2.87 28.56
N LYS A 326 10.25 -1.87 27.83
CA LYS A 326 9.40 -0.83 27.23
C LYS A 326 8.47 -1.39 26.16
N TYR A 327 8.94 -2.32 25.33
CA TYR A 327 8.07 -2.97 24.35
C TYR A 327 6.97 -3.80 25.03
N GLY A 328 7.29 -4.58 26.07
CA GLY A 328 6.28 -5.32 26.84
C GLY A 328 5.23 -4.42 27.47
N ARG A 329 5.65 -3.29 28.06
CA ARG A 329 4.73 -2.25 28.57
C ARG A 329 3.85 -1.66 27.47
N TYR A 330 4.42 -1.37 26.30
CA TYR A 330 3.68 -0.92 25.14
C TYR A 330 2.60 -1.94 24.71
N LYS A 331 2.91 -3.24 24.79
CA LYS A 331 1.97 -4.33 24.50
C LYS A 331 0.98 -4.64 25.64
N GLY A 332 1.12 -4.03 26.81
CA GLY A 332 0.32 -4.39 27.99
C GLY A 332 0.63 -5.79 28.54
N TRP A 333 1.81 -6.35 28.22
CA TRP A 333 2.20 -7.68 28.71
C TRP A 333 2.58 -7.64 30.18
N SER A 334 2.09 -8.62 30.94
CA SER A 334 2.43 -8.81 32.35
C SER A 334 3.74 -9.56 32.51
N GLY A 335 4.51 -9.23 33.55
CA GLY A 335 5.71 -9.96 33.95
C GLY A 335 7.02 -9.36 33.42
N PRO A 336 8.16 -9.97 33.79
CA PRO A 336 9.48 -9.49 33.38
C PRO A 336 9.75 -9.76 31.89
N ALA A 337 10.71 -9.01 31.33
CA ALA A 337 11.07 -9.15 29.91
C ALA A 337 11.55 -10.55 29.50
N THR A 338 12.05 -11.35 30.45
CA THR A 338 12.39 -12.76 30.25
C THR A 338 11.20 -13.61 29.79
N ALA A 339 9.96 -13.24 30.14
CA ALA A 339 8.76 -14.01 29.81
C ALA A 339 8.35 -13.91 28.33
N TYR A 340 8.84 -12.90 27.62
CA TYR A 340 8.39 -12.60 26.25
C TYR A 340 9.49 -12.25 25.26
N ARG A 341 10.74 -12.00 25.69
CA ARG A 341 11.82 -11.60 24.78
C ARG A 341 12.05 -12.59 23.63
N ASP A 342 11.92 -13.89 23.91
CA ASP A 342 12.20 -14.94 22.92
C ASP A 342 11.13 -14.97 21.82
N ARG A 343 9.92 -14.42 22.08
CA ARG A 343 8.89 -14.24 21.06
C ARG A 343 9.30 -13.25 19.97
N LEU A 344 10.17 -12.27 20.26
CA LEU A 344 10.68 -11.36 19.22
C LEU A 344 11.57 -12.09 18.20
N GLU A 345 12.03 -13.28 18.54
CA GLU A 345 12.79 -14.17 17.67
C GLU A 345 11.87 -15.21 17.01
N THR A 346 11.02 -15.90 17.78
CA THR A 346 10.25 -17.05 17.30
C THR A 346 8.90 -16.71 16.68
N ASP A 347 8.31 -15.56 17.01
CA ASP A 347 7.00 -15.11 16.54
C ASP A 347 7.18 -13.88 15.62
N ARG A 348 6.87 -14.07 14.34
CA ARG A 348 7.16 -13.07 13.30
C ARG A 348 6.21 -11.87 13.34
N ASP A 349 5.00 -12.05 13.85
CA ASP A 349 4.08 -10.92 14.11
C ASP A 349 4.66 -10.03 15.21
N VAL A 350 5.16 -10.63 16.29
CA VAL A 350 5.85 -9.91 17.38
C VAL A 350 7.16 -9.28 16.90
N ALA A 351 7.95 -10.00 16.11
CA ALA A 351 9.21 -9.51 15.55
C ALA A 351 9.03 -8.27 14.67
N CYS A 352 7.96 -8.23 13.87
CA CYS A 352 7.65 -7.08 13.02
C CYS A 352 7.01 -5.94 13.85
N ASP A 353 6.06 -6.25 14.73
CA ASP A 353 5.39 -5.24 15.56
C ASP A 353 6.38 -4.53 16.50
N SER A 354 7.40 -5.22 17.02
CA SER A 354 8.46 -4.61 17.83
C SER A 354 9.30 -3.61 17.05
N ALA A 355 9.56 -3.86 15.76
CA ALA A 355 10.21 -2.90 14.88
C ALA A 355 9.32 -1.67 14.61
N GLY A 356 8.01 -1.86 14.44
CA GLY A 356 7.06 -0.75 14.33
C GLY A 356 6.97 0.10 15.61
N PHE A 357 6.94 -0.54 16.78
CA PHE A 357 7.05 0.13 18.08
C PHE A 357 8.33 0.96 18.16
N TYR A 358 9.49 0.37 17.82
CA TYR A 358 10.75 1.09 17.83
C TYR A 358 10.72 2.26 16.83
N TRP A 359 10.15 2.06 15.64
CA TRP A 359 10.10 3.08 14.60
C TRP A 359 9.37 4.35 15.05
N VAL A 360 8.28 4.21 15.83
CA VAL A 360 7.49 5.38 16.28
C VAL A 360 7.92 5.93 17.64
N THR A 361 8.85 5.26 18.34
CA THR A 361 9.25 5.66 19.70
C THR A 361 10.75 5.77 19.95
N CYS A 362 11.59 5.17 19.11
CA CYS A 362 13.00 4.85 19.36
C CYS A 362 13.23 4.13 20.70
N ALA A 363 12.25 3.35 21.18
CA ALA A 363 12.23 2.74 22.51
C ALA A 363 12.52 3.76 23.65
N LYS A 364 11.99 4.97 23.53
CA LYS A 364 12.07 6.02 24.55
C LYS A 364 10.69 6.28 25.15
N GLU A 365 10.71 6.84 26.36
CA GLU A 365 9.50 7.34 27.01
C GLU A 365 8.89 8.48 26.20
N VAL A 366 7.59 8.72 26.37
CA VAL A 366 6.79 9.64 25.53
C VAL A 366 7.42 11.02 25.32
N GLN A 367 8.01 11.60 26.37
CA GLN A 367 8.60 12.94 26.33
C GLN A 367 9.90 13.01 25.51
N SER A 368 10.56 11.88 25.29
CA SER A 368 11.82 11.79 24.54
C SER A 368 11.69 10.88 23.31
N ALA A 369 10.49 10.36 23.05
CA ALA A 369 10.19 9.52 21.91
C ALA A 369 10.42 10.29 20.61
N HIS A 370 11.03 9.62 19.65
CA HIS A 370 11.19 10.15 18.31
C HIS A 370 10.50 9.21 17.32
N ASN A 371 9.63 9.77 16.49
CA ASN A 371 8.93 9.03 15.46
C ASN A 371 9.72 9.17 14.15
N ILE A 372 10.36 8.09 13.73
CA ILE A 372 11.23 8.07 12.54
C ILE A 372 10.44 8.34 11.26
N ASN A 373 9.10 8.22 11.28
CA ASN A 373 8.26 8.68 10.16
C ASN A 373 8.51 10.15 9.79
N VAL A 374 8.90 11.01 10.74
CA VAL A 374 9.24 12.42 10.47
C VAL A 374 10.47 12.52 9.55
N GLU A 375 11.45 11.64 9.74
CA GLU A 375 12.66 11.61 8.90
C GLU A 375 12.37 10.99 7.52
N SER A 376 11.48 10.00 7.48
CA SER A 376 11.10 9.32 6.24
C SER A 376 9.96 9.99 5.46
N ASP A 377 9.44 11.12 5.95
CA ASP A 377 8.60 12.04 5.16
C ASP A 377 9.44 12.98 4.28
N ILE A 378 10.75 13.08 4.53
CA ILE A 378 11.64 13.98 3.80
C ILE A 378 12.06 13.32 2.49
N VAL A 379 11.78 14.00 1.37
CA VAL A 379 12.19 13.56 0.04
C VAL A 379 13.72 13.38 0.01
N PRO A 380 14.23 12.21 -0.40
CA PRO A 380 15.64 11.90 -0.33
C PRO A 380 16.39 12.61 -1.45
N VAL A 381 17.54 13.18 -1.11
CA VAL A 381 18.49 13.67 -2.12
C VAL A 381 19.59 12.63 -2.25
N VAL A 382 19.60 11.93 -3.38
CA VAL A 382 20.59 10.89 -3.69
C VAL A 382 21.74 11.55 -4.44
N SER A 383 22.95 11.47 -3.90
CA SER A 383 24.15 12.06 -4.50
C SER A 383 25.20 11.01 -4.85
N ASN A 384 25.96 11.27 -5.91
CA ASN A 384 27.08 10.43 -6.31
C ASN A 384 28.15 10.39 -5.21
N SER A 385 28.71 9.20 -5.02
CA SER A 385 29.81 8.95 -4.09
C SER A 385 30.68 7.83 -4.65
N ARG A 386 31.77 7.51 -3.96
CA ARG A 386 32.67 6.43 -4.30
C ARG A 386 32.95 5.58 -3.07
N LEU A 387 32.84 4.27 -3.21
CA LEU A 387 33.28 3.33 -2.17
C LEU A 387 34.66 2.81 -2.55
N GLU A 388 35.59 2.94 -1.63
CA GLU A 388 36.95 2.38 -1.71
C GLU A 388 37.02 1.08 -0.91
N ASN A 389 38.02 0.24 -1.17
CA ASN A 389 38.22 -1.05 -0.49
C ASN A 389 37.04 -2.02 -0.66
N VAL A 390 36.44 -2.06 -1.85
CA VAL A 390 35.41 -3.04 -2.18
C VAL A 390 36.07 -4.36 -2.52
N CYS A 391 35.60 -5.45 -1.93
CA CYS A 391 36.20 -6.77 -2.07
C CYS A 391 35.16 -7.80 -2.52
N ASP A 392 35.40 -8.48 -3.63
CA ASP A 392 34.52 -9.56 -4.13
C ASP A 392 34.86 -10.95 -3.57
N ASN A 393 36.00 -11.10 -2.92
CA ASN A 393 36.48 -12.36 -2.34
C ASN A 393 37.11 -12.13 -0.96
N TYR A 394 36.29 -11.73 0.01
CA TYR A 394 36.73 -11.44 1.37
C TYR A 394 36.76 -12.70 2.25
N ASP A 395 37.87 -12.92 2.95
CA ASP A 395 38.01 -13.98 3.95
C ASP A 395 37.67 -13.46 5.35
N TYR A 396 36.54 -13.89 5.89
CA TYR A 396 36.09 -13.50 7.23
C TYR A 396 36.93 -14.09 8.37
N HIS A 397 37.63 -15.20 8.15
CA HIS A 397 38.51 -15.80 9.16
C HIS A 397 39.85 -15.07 9.22
N GLN A 398 40.45 -14.80 8.07
CA GLN A 398 41.72 -14.08 7.97
C GLN A 398 41.58 -12.55 8.02
N LYS A 399 40.34 -12.05 7.90
CA LYS A 399 40.01 -10.62 7.81
C LYS A 399 40.78 -9.90 6.71
N SER A 400 40.84 -10.51 5.53
CA SER A 400 41.62 -10.00 4.40
C SER A 400 40.86 -10.15 3.09
N CYS A 401 41.10 -9.24 2.15
CA CYS A 401 40.63 -9.40 0.78
C CYS A 401 41.59 -10.33 0.02
N ARG A 402 41.08 -11.42 -0.53
CA ARG A 402 41.89 -12.37 -1.34
C ARG A 402 42.05 -11.91 -2.78
N SER A 403 41.22 -10.96 -3.23
CA SER A 403 41.32 -10.27 -4.51
C SER A 403 41.92 -8.87 -4.34
N HIS A 404 42.12 -8.16 -5.45
CA HIS A 404 42.54 -6.75 -5.40
C HIS A 404 41.34 -5.89 -5.00
N PRO A 405 41.41 -5.09 -3.92
CA PRO A 405 40.32 -4.21 -3.55
C PRO A 405 40.06 -3.15 -4.62
N GLU A 406 38.81 -2.94 -4.97
CA GLU A 406 38.40 -2.00 -6.01
C GLU A 406 37.76 -0.73 -5.44
N SER A 407 37.69 0.29 -6.30
CA SER A 407 36.89 1.49 -6.06
C SER A 407 35.71 1.52 -7.02
N ILE A 408 34.49 1.60 -6.48
CA ILE A 408 33.25 1.58 -7.28
C ILE A 408 32.45 2.86 -7.09
N ASP A 409 31.66 3.21 -8.09
CA ASP A 409 30.64 4.23 -7.95
C ASP A 409 29.54 3.77 -6.98
N PHE A 410 29.11 4.69 -6.13
CA PHE A 410 28.06 4.46 -5.14
C PHE A 410 27.16 5.68 -5.01
N ARG A 411 26.13 5.56 -4.17
CA ARG A 411 25.20 6.65 -3.88
C ARG A 411 25.03 6.79 -2.38
N VAL A 412 24.94 8.02 -1.91
CA VAL A 412 24.66 8.33 -0.50
C VAL A 412 23.41 9.18 -0.40
N CYS A 413 22.75 9.13 0.74
CA CYS A 413 21.56 9.92 1.03
C CYS A 413 21.60 10.40 2.49
N PRO A 414 21.95 11.67 2.75
CA PRO A 414 22.03 12.21 4.11
C PRO A 414 20.70 12.14 4.87
N GLN A 415 19.57 12.24 4.17
CA GLN A 415 18.24 12.13 4.77
C GLN A 415 17.99 10.70 5.28
N PHE A 416 18.33 9.69 4.49
CA PHE A 416 18.27 8.28 4.91
C PHE A 416 19.22 8.00 6.08
N GLU A 417 20.43 8.58 6.07
CA GLU A 417 21.38 8.45 7.17
C GLU A 417 20.80 8.94 8.50
N ARG A 418 20.02 10.04 8.52
CA ARG A 418 19.34 10.51 9.75
C ARG A 418 18.37 9.45 10.29
N ALA A 419 17.58 8.82 9.43
CA ALA A 419 16.71 7.72 9.85
C ALA A 419 17.50 6.50 10.33
N ALA A 420 18.58 6.14 9.64
CA ALA A 420 19.45 5.03 10.01
C ALA A 420 20.14 5.29 11.38
N ARG A 421 20.55 6.53 11.65
CA ARG A 421 21.07 6.97 12.95
C ARG A 421 20.02 6.91 14.05
N ALA A 422 18.78 7.27 13.75
CA ALA A 422 17.66 7.12 14.68
C ALA A 422 17.40 5.64 14.99
N VAL A 423 17.49 4.75 14.00
CA VAL A 423 17.42 3.30 14.22
C VAL A 423 18.54 2.83 15.17
N ASN A 424 19.79 3.17 14.86
CA ASN A 424 20.96 2.65 15.58
C ASN A 424 21.16 3.24 16.99
N THR A 425 20.81 4.51 17.21
CA THR A 425 21.14 5.26 18.45
C THR A 425 19.93 5.84 19.17
N GLY A 426 18.74 5.73 18.57
CA GLY A 426 17.55 6.44 19.01
C GLY A 426 17.61 7.96 18.79
N ASN A 427 18.64 8.50 18.14
CA ASN A 427 18.80 9.93 17.87
C ASN A 427 19.21 10.18 16.39
N PRO A 428 18.35 10.81 15.57
CA PRO A 428 18.66 11.10 14.17
C PRO A 428 19.85 12.04 13.98
N ASN A 429 20.18 12.83 15.01
CA ASN A 429 21.25 13.82 14.98
C ASN A 429 22.52 13.32 15.70
N SER A 430 22.61 12.02 16.01
CA SER A 430 23.82 11.45 16.60
C SER A 430 25.04 11.69 15.70
N THR A 431 26.16 12.09 16.31
CA THR A 431 27.43 12.33 15.61
C THR A 431 28.34 11.11 15.72
N GLY A 432 29.34 11.03 14.84
CA GLY A 432 30.32 9.93 14.82
C GLY A 432 30.08 8.89 13.73
N PRO A 433 31.00 7.91 13.61
CA PRO A 433 30.93 6.90 12.57
C PRO A 433 29.72 5.99 12.80
N MET A 434 28.95 5.76 11.74
CA MET A 434 27.87 4.78 11.73
C MET A 434 28.38 3.52 11.03
N ASN A 435 28.44 2.39 11.76
CA ASN A 435 28.76 1.10 11.17
C ASN A 435 27.53 0.57 10.43
N GLY A 436 27.73 0.00 9.25
CA GLY A 436 26.67 -0.60 8.45
C GLY A 436 25.77 0.41 7.74
N LEU A 437 26.20 1.67 7.61
CA LEU A 437 25.45 2.67 6.84
C LEU A 437 25.44 2.34 5.34
N VAL A 438 26.58 1.85 4.82
CA VAL A 438 26.70 1.46 3.41
C VAL A 438 25.73 0.33 3.04
N PRO A 439 25.71 -0.81 3.75
CA PRO A 439 24.76 -1.87 3.44
C PRO A 439 23.29 -1.43 3.55
N ARG A 440 22.93 -0.64 4.58
CA ARG A 440 21.59 -0.06 4.72
C ARG A 440 21.23 0.82 3.52
N THR A 441 22.18 1.62 3.05
CA THR A 441 22.00 2.50 1.89
C THR A 441 21.80 1.67 0.61
N ASN A 442 22.54 0.59 0.42
CA ASN A 442 22.35 -0.32 -0.73
C ASN A 442 20.92 -0.90 -0.76
N VAL A 443 20.42 -1.36 0.38
CA VAL A 443 19.03 -1.81 0.51
C VAL A 443 18.05 -0.66 0.27
N PHE A 444 18.28 0.51 0.88
CA PHE A 444 17.41 1.67 0.73
C PHE A 444 17.23 2.07 -0.72
N LEU A 445 18.32 2.12 -1.51
CA LEU A 445 18.26 2.43 -2.94
C LEU A 445 17.42 1.39 -3.70
N SER A 446 17.59 0.10 -3.42
CA SER A 446 16.78 -0.97 -3.99
C SER A 446 15.29 -0.82 -3.64
N ALA A 447 14.99 -0.52 -2.37
CA ALA A 447 13.61 -0.33 -1.91
C ALA A 447 12.99 0.96 -2.48
N LEU A 448 13.75 2.06 -2.56
CA LEU A 448 13.29 3.34 -3.11
C LEU A 448 12.93 3.19 -4.58
N ALA A 449 13.76 2.52 -5.38
CA ALA A 449 13.50 2.22 -6.78
C ALA A 449 12.22 1.40 -7.00
N LYS A 450 11.84 0.56 -6.02
CA LYS A 450 10.68 -0.32 -6.15
C LYS A 450 9.38 0.26 -5.59
N THR A 451 9.48 1.02 -4.51
CA THR A 451 8.32 1.49 -3.75
C THR A 451 7.90 2.90 -4.13
N THR A 452 8.70 3.60 -4.95
CA THR A 452 8.42 4.98 -5.38
C THR A 452 8.62 5.13 -6.89
N ASP A 453 8.17 6.26 -7.43
CA ASP A 453 8.45 6.66 -8.82
C ASP A 453 9.82 7.36 -8.97
N THR A 454 10.68 7.34 -7.95
CA THR A 454 12.01 7.95 -8.00
C THR A 454 12.94 7.15 -8.92
N ILE A 455 13.49 7.84 -9.92
CA ILE A 455 14.53 7.30 -10.79
C ILE A 455 15.88 7.39 -10.07
N ILE A 456 16.55 6.26 -9.89
CA ILE A 456 17.84 6.12 -9.21
C ILE A 456 18.86 5.66 -10.24
N ASP A 457 19.64 6.57 -10.81
CA ASP A 457 20.71 6.21 -11.75
C ASP A 457 21.85 5.44 -11.03
N TYR A 458 21.61 4.16 -10.76
CA TYR A 458 22.45 3.21 -10.05
C TYR A 458 22.05 1.79 -10.47
N GLU A 459 22.70 1.24 -11.49
CA GLU A 459 22.36 -0.03 -12.13
C GLU A 459 22.22 -1.21 -11.14
N LYS A 460 23.02 -1.22 -10.07
CA LYS A 460 22.98 -2.26 -9.02
C LYS A 460 21.67 -2.24 -8.20
N ALA A 461 20.93 -1.13 -8.17
CA ALA A 461 19.58 -1.08 -7.62
C ALA A 461 18.51 -1.62 -8.57
N TYR A 462 18.74 -1.56 -9.90
CA TYR A 462 17.73 -1.89 -10.93
C TYR A 462 17.86 -3.26 -11.59
N THR A 463 19.04 -3.88 -11.58
CA THR A 463 19.31 -5.16 -12.28
C THR A 463 18.63 -6.38 -11.66
N GLN A 464 17.56 -6.19 -10.91
CA GLN A 464 16.78 -7.21 -10.22
C GLN A 464 15.78 -7.92 -11.15
N LYS A 465 16.21 -8.31 -12.35
CA LYS A 465 15.33 -9.00 -13.30
C LYS A 465 14.73 -10.24 -12.64
N SER A 466 13.40 -10.27 -12.58
CA SER A 466 12.62 -11.49 -12.38
C SER A 466 12.90 -12.39 -13.58
N HIS A 467 13.75 -13.39 -13.39
CA HIS A 467 13.77 -14.56 -14.25
C HIS A 467 12.90 -15.63 -13.64
#